data_AF-A0A373I5B7-F1
#
_entry.id   AF-A0A373I5B7-F1
#
_cell.length_a   1.000
_cell.length_b   1.000
_cell.length_c   1.000
_cell.angle_alpha   90.00
_cell.angle_beta   90.00
_cell.angle_gamma   90.00
#
_symmetry.space_group_name_H-M   'P 1'
#
loop_
_entity.id
_entity.type
_entity.pdbx_description
1 polymer ?
#
loop_
_entity_poly.entity_id
_entity_poly.type
_entity_poly.pdbx_seq_one_letter_code
_entity_poly.pdbx_strand_id
1 'polypeptide(L)'
;NDLKIILGDYESFVQSHKIEINKKEVIYYITLKRTIISCPECGSRMNIKDYRKCKVMHNMIRGKNTSLILKKRRLVCPQCNKVVTEENPFTEKSHSRLSQTSELEIMNKLKEPTTTFSLVARFFNT
;
A
#
# COMPACT_ATOMS: atom_id res chain seq x y z
N ASN A 1 -9.15 -15.27 -3.90
CA ASN A 1 -7.78 -15.04 -3.37
C ASN A 1 -7.85 -13.77 -2.52
N ASP A 2 -7.51 -13.84 -1.23
CA ASP A 2 -7.62 -12.71 -0.30
C ASP A 2 -6.77 -11.51 -0.78
N LEU A 3 -5.67 -11.77 -1.48
CA LEU A 3 -4.82 -10.73 -2.10
C LEU A 3 -5.58 -9.85 -3.09
N LYS A 4 -6.48 -10.43 -3.88
CA LYS A 4 -7.28 -9.72 -4.89
C LYS A 4 -8.32 -8.81 -4.23
N ILE A 5 -8.84 -9.21 -3.07
CA ILE A 5 -9.74 -8.37 -2.27
C ILE A 5 -8.97 -7.17 -1.71
N ILE A 6 -7.77 -7.40 -1.17
CA ILE A 6 -6.95 -6.34 -0.57
C ILE A 6 -6.52 -5.31 -1.61
N LEU A 7 -6.00 -5.81 -2.74
CA LEU A 7 -5.33 -4.99 -3.74
C LEU A 7 -6.26 -4.50 -4.84
N GLY A 8 -7.43 -5.12 -5.03
CA GLY A 8 -8.34 -4.77 -6.12
C GLY A 8 -7.62 -4.75 -7.47
N ASP A 9 -7.76 -3.65 -8.20
CA ASP A 9 -7.15 -3.43 -9.52
C ASP A 9 -5.62 -3.27 -9.45
N TYR A 10 -5.07 -3.07 -8.25
CA TYR A 10 -3.63 -2.88 -8.03
C TYR A 10 -2.83 -4.19 -7.96
N GLU A 11 -3.47 -5.35 -8.07
CA GLU A 11 -2.82 -6.66 -8.15
C GLU A 11 -1.79 -6.72 -9.30
N SER A 12 -2.08 -6.03 -10.41
CA SER A 12 -1.22 -5.97 -11.59
C SER A 12 0.16 -5.34 -11.34
N PHE A 13 0.31 -4.48 -10.33
CA PHE A 13 1.58 -3.85 -9.96
C PHE A 13 2.47 -4.75 -9.09
N VAL A 14 1.94 -5.85 -8.57
CA VAL A 14 2.68 -6.77 -7.70
C VAL A 14 3.56 -7.69 -8.54
N GLN A 15 4.86 -7.73 -8.20
CA GLN A 15 5.81 -8.70 -8.76
C GLN A 15 5.73 -10.01 -7.99
N SER A 16 5.74 -9.93 -6.66
CA SER A 16 5.67 -11.08 -5.77
C SER A 16 5.17 -10.64 -4.40
N HIS A 17 4.60 -11.58 -3.65
CA HIS A 17 4.20 -11.36 -2.28
C HIS A 17 4.57 -12.56 -1.39
N LYS A 18 4.77 -12.30 -0.10
CA LYS A 18 4.89 -13.32 0.94
C LYS A 18 3.85 -13.01 2.03
N ILE A 19 3.23 -14.05 2.57
CA ILE A 19 2.24 -13.93 3.64
C ILE A 19 2.85 -14.44 4.94
N GLU A 20 2.64 -13.71 6.03
CA GLU A 20 2.93 -14.14 7.40
C GLU A 20 1.64 -14.07 8.20
N ILE A 21 1.24 -15.19 8.80
CA ILE A 21 -0.01 -15.31 9.54
C ILE A 21 0.32 -15.60 10.99
N ASN A 22 -0.05 -14.66 11.86
CA ASN A 22 0.10 -14.81 13.30
C ASN A 22 -1.29 -14.93 13.95
N LYS A 23 -1.34 -15.09 15.28
CA LYS A 23 -2.61 -15.21 16.01
C LYS A 23 -3.46 -13.93 15.90
N LYS A 24 -2.82 -12.76 15.86
CA LYS A 24 -3.48 -11.44 15.90
C LYS A 24 -3.59 -10.74 14.56
N GLU A 25 -2.68 -11.01 13.63
CA GLU A 25 -2.60 -10.27 12.36
C GLU A 25 -2.15 -11.16 11.20
N VAL A 26 -2.53 -10.74 10.00
CA VAL A 26 -2.03 -11.24 8.72
C VAL A 26 -1.21 -10.13 8.07
N ILE A 27 0.03 -10.43 7.73
CA ILE A 27 0.95 -9.48 7.10
C ILE A 27 1.29 -9.95 5.69
N TYR A 28 1.07 -9.06 4.73
CA TYR A 28 1.43 -9.26 3.33
C TYR A 28 2.67 -8.44 3.01
N TYR A 29 3.80 -9.11 2.80
CA TYR A 29 5.01 -8.47 2.31
C TYR A 29 4.94 -8.40 0.79
N ILE A 30 4.83 -7.19 0.25
CA ILE A 30 4.62 -6.96 -1.18
C ILE A 30 5.89 -6.39 -1.82
N THR A 31 6.25 -6.96 -2.97
CA THR A 31 7.28 -6.44 -3.88
C THR A 31 6.61 -5.96 -5.15
N LEU A 32 6.84 -4.69 -5.52
CA LEU A 32 6.26 -4.09 -6.73
C LEU A 32 7.14 -4.39 -7.95
N LYS A 33 6.50 -4.56 -9.12
CA LYS A 33 7.18 -4.66 -10.42
C LYS A 33 8.08 -3.45 -10.61
N ARG A 34 9.30 -3.69 -11.10
CA ARG A 34 10.25 -2.61 -11.37
C ARG A 34 9.83 -1.84 -12.61
N THR A 35 9.54 -0.56 -12.44
CA THR A 35 9.42 0.38 -13.56
C THR A 35 10.78 1.04 -13.79
N ILE A 36 11.09 1.29 -15.06
CA ILE A 36 12.25 2.10 -15.43
C ILE A 36 11.84 3.55 -15.26
N ILE A 37 12.52 4.26 -14.36
CA ILE A 37 12.24 5.66 -14.07
C ILE A 37 13.40 6.51 -14.56
N SER A 38 13.06 7.55 -15.30
CA SER A 38 13.98 8.60 -15.74
C SER A 38 14.01 9.73 -14.73
N CYS A 39 15.18 10.35 -14.56
CA CYS A 39 15.36 11.47 -13.66
C CYS A 39 14.51 12.66 -14.14
N PRO A 40 13.70 13.29 -13.27
CA PRO A 40 12.87 14.42 -13.65
C PRO A 40 13.68 15.67 -14.02
N GLU A 41 14.93 15.78 -13.56
CA GLU A 41 15.78 16.97 -13.79
C GLU A 41 16.60 16.87 -15.09
N CYS A 42 17.09 15.68 -15.42
CA CYS A 42 18.07 15.50 -16.51
C CYS A 42 17.78 14.32 -17.45
N GLY A 43 16.64 13.63 -17.28
CA GLY A 43 16.21 12.52 -18.14
C GLY A 43 16.98 11.21 -17.99
N SER A 44 18.10 11.21 -17.26
CA SER A 44 18.95 10.00 -17.10
C SER A 44 18.25 8.88 -16.35
N ARG A 45 18.53 7.63 -16.74
CA ARG A 45 17.98 6.44 -16.06
C ARG A 45 18.43 6.39 -14.60
N MET A 46 17.50 6.17 -13.68
CA MET A 46 17.81 6.14 -12.26
C MET A 46 18.20 4.74 -11.75
N ASN A 47 19.11 4.71 -10.78
CA ASN A 47 19.59 3.50 -10.10
C ASN A 47 18.91 3.33 -8.73
N ILE A 48 18.83 2.09 -8.24
CA ILE A 48 18.34 1.83 -6.88
C ILE A 48 19.41 2.29 -5.89
N LYS A 49 19.02 3.19 -4.97
CA LYS A 49 19.85 3.66 -3.87
C LYS A 49 19.69 2.77 -2.65
N ASP A 50 18.46 2.68 -2.16
CA ASP A 50 18.08 1.90 -0.98
C ASP A 50 16.59 1.54 -1.03
N TYR A 51 16.11 0.84 -0.01
CA TYR A 51 14.70 0.51 0.16
C TYR A 51 14.18 1.11 1.47
N ARG A 52 12.94 1.62 1.44
CA ARG A 52 12.21 2.01 2.65
C ARG A 52 10.99 1.12 2.85
N LYS A 53 10.82 0.65 4.08
CA LYS A 53 9.61 -0.08 4.48
C LYS A 53 8.46 0.91 4.66
N CYS A 54 7.28 0.55 4.17
CA CYS A 54 6.04 1.27 4.38
C CYS A 54 4.97 0.27 4.82
N LYS A 55 4.38 0.50 5.99
CA LYS A 55 3.24 -0.29 6.49
C LYS A 55 1.96 0.42 6.11
N VAL A 56 1.08 -0.28 5.40
CA VAL A 56 -0.28 0.15 5.07
C VAL A 56 -1.23 -0.78 5.82
N MET A 57 -2.13 -0.21 6.59
CA MET A 57 -3.21 -0.90 7.30
C MET A 57 -4.33 -1.20 6.31
N HIS A 58 -4.93 -2.37 6.45
CA HIS A 58 -6.08 -2.79 5.67
C HIS A 58 -7.14 -3.35 6.62
N ASN A 59 -8.39 -3.34 6.15
CA ASN A 59 -9.53 -3.89 6.86
C ASN A 59 -9.29 -5.34 7.27
N MET A 60 -9.99 -5.76 8.32
CA MET A 60 -9.86 -7.13 8.81
C MET A 60 -10.30 -8.13 7.74
N ILE A 61 -9.49 -9.16 7.53
CA ILE A 61 -9.83 -10.26 6.64
C ILE A 61 -10.00 -11.51 7.48
N ARG A 62 -11.18 -12.12 7.36
CA ARG A 62 -11.56 -13.33 8.13
C ARG A 62 -11.34 -13.13 9.64
N GLY A 63 -11.68 -11.94 10.15
CA GLY A 63 -11.59 -11.59 11.57
C GLY A 63 -10.17 -11.34 12.09
N LYS A 64 -9.17 -11.18 11.22
CA LYS A 64 -7.79 -10.83 11.62
C LYS A 64 -7.40 -9.46 11.10
N ASN A 65 -6.66 -8.70 11.90
CA ASN A 65 -6.07 -7.44 11.47
C ASN A 65 -5.15 -7.69 10.27
N THR A 66 -5.26 -6.87 9.23
CA THR A 66 -4.49 -7.06 8.00
C THR A 66 -3.55 -5.88 7.80
N SER A 67 -2.31 -6.15 7.40
CA SER A 67 -1.40 -5.09 6.96
C SER A 67 -0.56 -5.50 5.77
N LEU A 68 -0.22 -4.51 4.95
CA LEU A 68 0.68 -4.62 3.82
C LEU A 68 2.01 -3.97 4.20
N ILE A 69 3.11 -4.69 4.02
CA ILE A 69 4.45 -4.15 4.17
C ILE A 69 5.08 -4.09 2.79
N LEU A 70 5.23 -2.87 2.28
CA LEU A 70 5.91 -2.59 1.03
C LEU A 70 7.38 -2.29 1.27
N LYS A 71 8.24 -2.74 0.36
CA LYS A 71 9.62 -2.26 0.22
C LYS A 71 9.70 -1.28 -0.96
N LYS A 72 9.48 0.00 -0.69
CA LYS A 72 9.57 1.08 -1.70
C LYS A 72 11.02 1.31 -2.08
N ARG A 73 11.32 1.38 -3.37
CA ARG A 73 12.66 1.73 -3.84
C ARG A 73 12.88 3.24 -3.73
N ARG A 74 14.01 3.66 -3.18
CA ARG A 74 14.53 5.01 -3.42
C ARG A 74 15.51 4.94 -4.55
N LEU A 75 15.31 5.79 -5.54
CA LEU A 75 16.09 5.86 -6.75
C LEU A 75 17.00 7.08 -6.67
N VAL A 76 18.22 6.94 -7.19
CA VAL A 76 19.18 8.04 -7.31
C VAL A 76 19.59 8.20 -8.77
N CYS A 77 19.61 9.44 -9.25
CA CYS A 77 20.15 9.76 -10.56
C CYS A 77 21.69 9.73 -10.50
N PRO A 78 22.36 8.97 -11.36
CA PRO A 78 23.84 8.92 -11.37
C PRO A 78 24.49 10.19 -11.92
N GLN A 79 23.73 11.06 -12.61
CA GLN A 79 24.28 12.29 -13.23
C GLN A 79 24.14 13.51 -12.32
N CYS A 80 22.96 13.74 -11.76
CA CYS A 80 22.68 14.94 -10.94
C CYS A 80 22.40 14.64 -9.46
N ASN A 81 22.54 13.39 -9.02
CA ASN A 81 22.30 12.93 -7.64
C ASN A 81 20.89 13.14 -7.08
N LYS A 82 19.91 13.56 -7.90
CA LYS A 82 18.50 13.66 -7.49
C LYS A 82 17.99 12.32 -6.95
N VAL A 83 17.33 12.36 -5.79
CA VAL A 83 16.71 11.18 -5.17
C VAL A 83 15.20 11.26 -5.26
N VAL A 84 14.57 10.19 -5.74
CA VAL A 84 13.11 10.04 -5.83
C VAL A 84 12.71 8.77 -5.08
N THR A 85 11.56 8.79 -4.39
CA THR A 85 11.00 7.58 -3.77
C THR A 85 9.91 7.06 -4.67
N GLU A 86 9.93 5.76 -4.97
CA GLU A 86 8.87 5.09 -5.70
C GLU A 86 7.51 5.29 -5.00
N GLU A 87 6.49 5.55 -5.82
CA GLU A 87 5.14 5.78 -5.33
C GLU A 87 4.49 4.50 -4.79
N ASN A 88 3.47 4.68 -3.97
CA ASN A 88 2.69 3.59 -3.41
C ASN A 88 1.35 3.51 -4.12
N PRO A 89 1.10 2.49 -4.96
CA PRO A 89 -0.18 2.36 -5.63
C PRO A 89 -1.32 1.99 -4.67
N PHE A 90 -1.03 1.58 -3.43
CA PHE A 90 -2.06 1.10 -2.49
C PHE A 90 -2.61 2.18 -1.55
N THR A 91 -2.16 3.43 -1.66
CA THR A 91 -2.62 4.56 -0.83
C THR A 91 -2.89 5.77 -1.72
N GLU A 92 -4.00 6.48 -1.53
CA GLU A 92 -4.33 7.69 -2.30
C GLU A 92 -3.25 8.78 -2.11
N LYS A 93 -2.87 9.00 -0.85
CA LYS A 93 -1.82 9.95 -0.46
C LYS A 93 -0.55 9.23 -0.07
N SER A 94 0.60 9.76 -0.45
CA SER A 94 1.93 9.21 -0.14
C SER A 94 2.18 8.97 1.36
N HIS A 95 1.56 9.78 2.21
CA HIS A 95 1.64 9.70 3.68
C HIS A 95 0.50 8.91 4.33
N SER A 96 -0.53 8.52 3.56
CA SER A 96 -1.64 7.74 4.10
C SER A 96 -1.12 6.38 4.57
N ARG A 97 -1.70 5.92 5.68
CA ARG A 97 -1.41 4.61 6.28
C ARG A 97 -2.55 3.63 6.08
N LEU A 98 -3.66 4.03 5.47
CA LEU A 98 -4.80 3.18 5.19
C LEU A 98 -4.83 2.84 3.70
N SER A 99 -5.10 1.58 3.37
CA SER A 99 -5.21 1.17 1.97
C SER A 99 -6.44 1.80 1.31
N GLN A 100 -6.34 2.13 0.03
CA GLN A 100 -7.45 2.77 -0.72
C GLN A 100 -8.73 1.93 -0.72
N THR A 101 -8.60 0.61 -0.85
CA THR A 101 -9.74 -0.32 -0.81
C THR A 101 -10.47 -0.23 0.52
N SER A 102 -9.74 -0.11 1.63
CA SER A 102 -10.33 0.10 2.96
C SER A 102 -10.96 1.47 3.14
N GLU A 103 -10.31 2.53 2.65
CA GLU A 103 -10.86 3.88 2.66
C GLU A 103 -12.19 3.93 1.91
N LEU A 104 -12.25 3.31 0.71
CA LEU A 104 -13.48 3.23 -0.07
C LEU A 104 -14.58 2.43 0.63
N GLU A 105 -14.24 1.32 1.29
CA GLU A 105 -15.21 0.51 2.03
C GLU A 105 -15.80 1.29 3.23
N ILE A 106 -14.96 2.01 3.99
CA ILE A 106 -15.40 2.89 5.07
C ILE A 106 -16.33 3.98 4.53
N MET A 107 -15.93 4.65 3.44
CA MET A 107 -16.71 5.72 2.84
C MET A 107 -18.06 5.21 2.31
N ASN A 108 -18.11 4.01 1.74
CA ASN A 108 -19.37 3.40 1.30
C ASN A 108 -20.25 3.02 2.49
N LYS A 109 -19.67 2.53 3.59
CA LYS A 109 -20.44 2.21 4.78
C LYS A 109 -21.06 3.44 5.40
N LEU A 110 -20.32 4.54 5.47
CA LEU A 110 -20.81 5.84 5.98
C LEU A 110 -21.93 6.47 5.15
N LYS A 111 -22.15 6.04 3.91
CA LYS A 111 -23.29 6.48 3.10
C LYS A 111 -24.60 5.83 3.55
N GLU A 112 -24.56 4.72 4.29
CA GLU A 112 -25.77 4.06 4.77
C GLU A 112 -26.41 4.90 5.88
N PRO A 113 -27.67 5.36 5.74
CA PRO A 113 -28.30 6.29 6.67
C PRO A 113 -28.53 5.68 8.07
N THR A 114 -28.45 4.36 8.20
CA THR A 114 -28.57 3.62 9.46
C THR A 114 -27.24 3.46 10.20
N THR A 115 -26.12 3.89 9.62
CA THR A 115 -24.79 3.74 10.22
C THR A 115 -24.36 5.01 10.93
N THR A 116 -23.73 4.84 12.10
CA THR A 116 -23.09 5.93 12.84
C THR A 116 -21.57 5.82 12.72
N PHE A 117 -20.86 6.92 12.88
CA PHE A 117 -19.38 6.93 12.89
C PHE A 117 -18.82 5.91 13.89
N SER A 118 -19.40 5.82 15.10
CA SER A 118 -18.98 4.86 16.13
C SER A 118 -19.20 3.41 15.72
N LEU A 119 -20.27 3.10 14.99
CA LEU A 119 -20.53 1.75 14.48
C LEU A 119 -19.50 1.37 13.41
N VAL A 120 -19.18 2.30 12.50
CA VAL A 120 -18.18 2.10 11.45
C VAL A 120 -16.77 1.94 12.04
N ALA A 121 -16.40 2.78 13.01
CA ALA A 121 -15.12 2.67 13.74
C ALA A 121 -14.93 1.28 14.38
N ARG A 122 -15.97 0.75 15.04
CA ARG A 122 -15.94 -0.62 15.61
C ARG A 122 -15.80 -1.70 14.56
N PHE A 123 -16.40 -1.51 13.38
CA PHE A 123 -16.34 -2.49 12.31
C PHE A 123 -14.93 -2.59 11.69
N PHE A 124 -14.24 -1.46 11.57
CA PHE A 124 -12.93 -1.36 10.94
C PHE A 124 -11.73 -1.29 11.92
N ASN A 125 -11.99 -1.32 13.24
CA ASN A 125 -10.97 -1.18 14.29
C ASN A 125 -10.09 0.07 14.12
N THR A 126 -10.70 1.18 13.72
CA THR A 126 -10.06 2.50 13.54
C THR A 126 -10.65 3.50 14.52
#